data_AF-A0ABD7AEH1-F1
#
_entry.id   AF-A0ABD7AEH1-F1
#
_cell.length_a   1.000
_cell.length_b   1.000
_cell.length_c   1.000
_cell.angle_alpha   90.00
_cell.angle_beta   90.00
_cell.angle_gamma   90.00
#
_symmetry.space_group_name_H-M   'P 1'
#
loop_
_entity.id
_entity.type
_entity.pdbx_description
1 polymer ?
#
loop_
_entity_poly.entity_id
_entity_poly.type
_entity_poly.pdbx_seq_one_letter_code
_entity_poly.pdbx_strand_id
1 'polypeptide(L)' 'MSKLTFVVEFEDGKEPPVHAHMEVFGGKVVAVAFRDALEEPEEDED' A
#
# COMPACT_ATOMS: atom_id res chain seq x y z
N MET A 1 -4.63 3.38 -18.59
CA MET A 1 -5.33 3.07 -17.33
C MET A 1 -4.67 3.87 -16.22
N SER A 2 -5.46 4.65 -15.49
CA SER A 2 -4.95 5.44 -14.36
C SER A 2 -4.74 4.54 -13.14
N LYS A 3 -3.73 4.84 -12.32
CA LYS A 3 -3.47 4.17 -11.04
C LYS A 3 -3.55 5.22 -9.93
N LEU A 4 -4.11 4.84 -8.79
CA LEU A 4 -4.18 5.68 -7.59
C LEU A 4 -3.54 4.92 -6.43
N THR A 5 -2.82 5.63 -5.56
CA THR A 5 -2.24 5.08 -4.33
C THR A 5 -3.08 5.52 -3.14
N PHE A 6 -3.39 4.58 -2.25
CA PHE A 6 -4.05 4.85 -0.98
C PHE A 6 -3.11 4.48 0.16
N VAL A 7 -3.10 5.30 1.20
CA VAL A 7 -2.51 4.96 2.50
C VAL A 7 -3.68 4.68 3.43
N VAL A 8 -3.66 3.54 4.11
CA VAL A 8 -4.73 3.08 4.99
C VAL A 8 -4.12 2.77 6.34
N GLU A 9 -4.65 3.40 7.39
CA GLU A 9 -4.23 3.17 8.77
C GLU A 9 -5.01 1.99 9.36
N PHE A 10 -4.30 1.12 10.09
CA PHE A 10 -4.86 -0.02 10.82
C PHE A 10 -4.54 0.14 12.31
N GLU A 11 -5.42 -0.36 13.17
CA GLU A 11 -5.15 -0.39 14.61
C GLU A 11 -3.89 -1.22 14.90
N ASP A 12 -3.15 -0.83 15.93
CA ASP A 12 -1.92 -1.51 16.33
C ASP A 12 -2.15 -3.01 16.61
N GLY A 13 -1.25 -3.85 16.10
CA GLY A 13 -1.34 -5.30 16.18
C GLY A 13 -2.34 -5.97 15.21
N LYS A 14 -3.03 -5.23 14.33
CA LYS A 14 -3.85 -5.82 13.25
C LYS A 14 -3.13 -5.79 11.92
N GLU A 15 -2.83 -6.97 11.37
CA GLU A 15 -2.30 -7.08 10.01
C GLU A 15 -3.38 -6.76 8.97
N PRO A 16 -3.06 -5.99 7.91
CA PRO A 16 -4.00 -5.71 6.85
C PRO A 16 -4.32 -7.00 6.07
N PRO A 17 -5.60 -7.32 5.82
CA PRO A 17 -5.96 -8.50 5.04
C PRO A 17 -5.55 -8.30 3.58
N VAL A 18 -4.56 -9.07 3.11
CA VAL A 18 -4.12 -9.08 1.72
C VAL A 18 -4.23 -10.50 1.17
N HIS A 19 -4.95 -10.65 0.06
CA HIS A 19 -5.15 -11.95 -0.58
C HIS A 19 -5.19 -11.86 -2.10
N ALA A 20 -5.08 -13.00 -2.77
CA ALA A 20 -5.19 -13.09 -4.22
C ALA A 20 -6.58 -12.60 -4.68
N HIS A 21 -6.62 -11.95 -5.85
CA HIS A 21 -7.85 -11.42 -6.46
C HIS A 21 -8.60 -10.39 -5.61
N MET A 22 -7.93 -9.71 -4.67
CA MET A 22 -8.54 -8.62 -3.92
C MET A 22 -8.98 -7.48 -4.86
N GLU A 23 -10.19 -6.99 -4.62
CA GLU A 23 -10.78 -5.86 -5.34
C GLU A 23 -11.00 -4.68 -4.39
N VAL A 24 -10.74 -3.48 -4.87
CA VAL A 24 -10.93 -2.23 -4.12
C VAL A 24 -11.50 -1.18 -5.07
N PHE A 25 -12.62 -0.56 -4.70
CA PHE A 25 -13.35 0.44 -5.50
C PHE A 25 -13.64 0.01 -6.96
N GLY A 26 -13.91 -1.29 -7.18
CA GLY A 26 -14.16 -1.84 -8.52
C GLY A 26 -12.90 -2.02 -9.38
N GLY A 27 -11.71 -1.83 -8.81
CA GLY A 27 -10.42 -2.15 -9.42
C GLY A 27 -9.79 -3.40 -8.81
N LYS A 28 -8.92 -4.06 -9.59
CA LYS A 28 -8.09 -5.17 -9.10
C LYS A 28 -6.85 -4.63 -8.40
N VAL A 29 -6.57 -5.12 -7.19
CA VAL A 29 -5.31 -4.81 -6.51
C VAL A 29 -4.17 -5.56 -7.22
N VAL A 30 -3.21 -4.79 -7.75
CA VAL A 30 -2.07 -5.32 -8.53
C VAL A 30 -0.72 -5.15 -7.83
N ALA A 31 -0.66 -4.35 -6.76
CA ALA A 31 0.53 -4.14 -5.94
C ALA A 31 0.09 -3.73 -4.52
N VAL A 32 0.86 -4.17 -3.52
CA VAL A 32 0.74 -3.77 -2.11
C VAL A 32 2.15 -3.54 -1.59
N ALA A 33 2.35 -2.51 -0.78
CA ALA A 33 3.62 -2.22 -0.11
C ALA A 33 3.37 -2.09 1.40
N PHE A 34 4.18 -2.77 2.19
CA PHE A 34 4.17 -2.70 3.65
C PHE A 34 5.29 -1.75 4.10
N ARG A 35 5.09 -0.47 3.83
CA ARG A 35 6.00 0.62 4.21
C ARG A 35 5.20 1.91 4.29
N ASP A 36 5.70 2.88 5.05
CA ASP A 36 5.15 4.22 4.96
C ASP A 36 5.46 4.79 3.57
N ALA A 37 4.41 5.20 2.86
CA ALA A 37 4.54 5.81 1.54
C ALA A 37 4.73 7.33 1.63
N LEU A 38 4.54 7.92 2.81
CA LEU A 38 4.76 9.34 3.12
C LEU A 38 6.18 9.59 3.63
N GLU A 39 6.88 8.56 4.09
CA GLU A 39 8.28 8.63 4.46
C GLU A 39 9.13 8.83 3.19
N GLU A 40 9.89 9.92 3.15
CA GLU A 40 10.82 10.17 2.04
C GLU A 40 11.89 9.06 2.05
N PRO A 41 12.24 8.49 0.88
CA PRO A 41 13.35 7.55 0.83
C PRO A 41 14.60 8.29 1.32
N GLU A 42 15.29 7.74 2.32
CA GLU A 42 16.63 8.23 2.67
C GLU A 42 17.47 8.18 1.38
N GLU A 43 17.88 9.36 0.88
CA GLU A 43 18.81 9.42 -0.23
C GLU A 43 20.12 8.83 0.28
N ASP A 44 20.46 7.62 -0.18
CA ASP A 44 21.78 7.04 0.08
C ASP A 44 22.83 8.01 -0.49
N GLU A 45 23.49 8.79 0.37
CA GLU A 45 24.60 9.66 -0.01
C GLU A 45 25.79 8.79 -0.44
N ASP A 46 26.07 8.73 -1.76
CA ASP A 46 27.25 8.07 -2.37
C ASP A 46 28.60 8.68 -1.95
#